data_AF-K1SGG9-F1
#
_entry.id   AF-K1SGG9-F1
#
_cell.length_a   1.000
_cell.length_b   1.000
_cell.length_c   1.000
_cell.angle_alpha   90.00
_cell.angle_beta   90.00
_cell.angle_gamma   90.00
#
_symmetry.space_group_name_H-M   'P 1'
#
loop_
_entity.id
_entity.type
_entity.pdbx_description
1 polymer ?
#
loop_
_entity_poly.entity_id
_entity_poly.type
_entity_poly.pdbx_seq_one_letter_code
_entity_poly.pdbx_strand_id
1 'polypeptide(L)'
;MTPIDVVQVGYGRKKVNTKKKNVTDIDEIMKTANSSSVIQGRGRKKQSFVEKVNLAISKQEKVTTRDIMVFTQNFYLLKKADFNNIHALSTIIESTENLTFRGVLEDILAGLEAGEYMYTTMEYYENIFHIYI
;
A
#
# COMPACT_ATOMS: atom_id res chain seq x y z
N MET A 1 -45.02 26.64 68.55
CA MET A 1 -43.84 26.14 67.80
C MET A 1 -43.85 24.63 67.92
N THR A 2 -44.18 23.93 66.85
CA THR A 2 -44.20 22.45 66.82
C THR A 2 -42.78 21.92 66.53
N PRO A 3 -42.31 20.88 67.23
CA PRO A 3 -40.98 20.34 67.02
C PRO A 3 -40.88 19.60 65.68
N ILE A 4 -39.70 19.71 65.06
CA ILE A 4 -39.33 19.18 63.76
C ILE A 4 -39.27 17.65 63.81
N ASP A 5 -39.91 17.00 62.83
CA ASP A 5 -39.91 15.55 62.66
C ASP A 5 -38.73 15.13 61.76
N VAL A 6 -37.90 14.19 62.23
CA VAL A 6 -36.69 13.75 61.52
C VAL A 6 -37.00 12.47 60.75
N VAL A 7 -37.28 12.59 59.45
CA VAL A 7 -37.48 11.45 58.56
C VAL A 7 -36.13 10.96 58.03
N GLN A 8 -35.71 9.77 58.47
CA GLN A 8 -34.52 9.08 57.98
C GLN A 8 -34.70 8.63 56.53
N VAL A 9 -34.03 9.28 55.58
CA VAL A 9 -34.01 8.89 54.17
C VAL A 9 -32.93 7.82 53.93
N GLY A 10 -33.35 6.56 53.77
CA GLY A 10 -32.50 5.48 53.31
C GLY A 10 -32.23 5.59 51.80
N TYR A 11 -30.98 5.85 51.41
CA TYR A 11 -30.54 5.80 50.01
C TYR A 11 -30.37 4.35 49.53
N GLY A 12 -31.48 3.68 49.25
CA GLY A 12 -31.51 2.39 48.55
C GLY A 12 -31.70 2.60 47.04
N ARG A 13 -30.64 2.37 46.25
CA ARG A 13 -30.61 2.56 44.79
C ARG A 13 -31.69 1.71 44.08
N LYS A 14 -32.68 2.35 43.45
CA LYS A 14 -33.58 1.71 42.47
C LYS A 14 -32.78 1.29 41.24
N LYS A 15 -32.79 0.00 40.90
CA LYS A 15 -32.19 -0.56 39.68
C LYS A 15 -33.08 -0.19 38.48
N VAL A 16 -32.74 0.91 37.80
CA VAL A 16 -33.40 1.32 36.55
C VAL A 16 -32.89 0.43 35.42
N ASN A 17 -33.79 -0.34 34.83
CA ASN A 17 -33.50 -1.19 33.67
C ASN A 17 -33.61 -0.34 32.41
N THR A 18 -32.52 0.35 32.05
CA THR A 18 -32.46 1.15 30.83
C THR A 18 -32.30 0.19 29.64
N LYS A 19 -33.38 0.03 28.86
CA LYS A 19 -33.31 -0.60 27.53
C LYS A 19 -32.25 0.14 26.71
N LYS A 20 -31.21 -0.58 26.27
CA LYS A 20 -30.19 -0.04 25.35
C LYS A 20 -30.91 0.41 24.08
N LYS A 21 -30.90 1.71 23.81
CA LYS A 21 -31.38 2.28 22.54
C LYS A 21 -30.33 2.03 21.45
N ASN A 22 -30.84 1.67 20.27
CA ASN A 22 -30.20 1.55 18.95
C ASN A 22 -29.22 0.40 18.72
N VAL A 23 -29.78 -0.74 18.28
CA VAL A 23 -29.07 -1.79 17.52
C VAL A 23 -29.30 -1.63 16.01
N THR A 24 -29.96 -0.55 15.57
CA THR A 24 -30.35 -0.31 14.17
C THR A 24 -29.42 0.66 13.45
N ASP A 25 -28.11 0.59 13.69
CA ASP A 25 -27.11 1.28 12.88
C ASP A 25 -26.01 0.35 12.35
N ILE A 26 -26.01 -0.93 12.75
CA ILE A 26 -24.97 -1.87 12.29
C ILE A 26 -25.21 -2.25 10.82
N ASP A 27 -26.47 -2.45 10.41
CA ASP A 27 -26.79 -2.84 9.03
C ASP A 27 -26.59 -1.68 8.03
N GLU A 28 -26.75 -0.43 8.46
CA GLU A 28 -26.53 0.76 7.61
C GLU A 28 -25.03 1.10 7.51
N ILE A 29 -24.25 0.83 8.58
CA ILE A 29 -22.79 0.81 8.53
C ILE A 29 -22.27 -0.32 7.63
N MET A 30 -22.93 -1.49 7.58
CA MET A 30 -22.56 -2.57 6.66
C MET A 30 -22.84 -2.23 5.18
N LYS A 31 -23.83 -1.38 4.88
CA LYS A 31 -24.12 -0.97 3.49
C LYS A 31 -23.19 0.12 2.97
N THR A 32 -22.66 0.97 3.84
CA THR A 32 -21.71 2.05 3.46
C THR A 32 -20.24 1.58 3.50
N ALA A 33 -19.95 0.45 4.14
CA ALA A 33 -18.62 -0.18 4.19
C ALA A 33 -18.26 -0.98 2.91
N ASN A 34 -19.07 -0.89 1.84
CA ASN A 34 -18.72 -1.43 0.52
C ASN A 34 -17.78 -0.50 -0.28
N SER A 35 -16.96 0.30 0.39
CA SER A 35 -15.98 1.18 -0.26
C SER A 35 -14.71 1.35 0.57
N SER A 36 -14.16 0.24 1.09
CA SER A 36 -12.70 0.02 1.28
C SER A 36 -12.49 -1.23 2.12
N SER A 37 -12.26 -2.33 1.41
CA SER A 37 -11.56 -3.55 1.81
C SER A 37 -10.69 -3.47 3.08
N VAL A 38 -11.14 -3.92 4.25
CA VAL A 38 -10.30 -4.55 5.29
C VAL A 38 -11.18 -5.22 6.36
N ILE A 39 -11.73 -6.43 6.14
CA ILE A 39 -11.93 -7.47 7.19
C ILE A 39 -12.18 -8.80 6.48
N GLN A 40 -11.13 -9.60 6.27
CA GLN A 40 -11.31 -11.05 6.25
C GLN A 40 -10.05 -11.71 6.80
N GLY A 41 -10.15 -12.14 8.06
CA GLY A 41 -9.06 -12.80 8.77
C GLY A 41 -8.63 -14.09 8.09
N ARG A 42 -7.31 -14.27 7.99
CA ARG A 42 -6.58 -15.55 8.13
C ARG A 42 -5.08 -15.31 7.97
N GLY A 43 -4.35 -15.42 9.08
CA GLY A 43 -2.91 -15.61 9.09
C GLY A 43 -2.08 -14.34 8.85
N ARG A 44 -1.11 -14.11 9.73
CA ARG A 44 0.05 -13.24 9.49
C ARG A 44 0.87 -13.76 8.30
N LYS A 45 0.35 -13.71 7.06
CA LYS A 45 1.17 -13.87 5.87
C LYS A 45 1.85 -12.53 5.63
N LYS A 46 3.18 -12.55 5.65
CA LYS A 46 4.04 -11.43 5.27
C LYS A 46 3.45 -10.81 4.00
N GLN A 47 3.09 -9.53 4.05
CA GLN A 47 2.70 -8.77 2.85
C GLN A 47 3.71 -9.04 1.75
N SER A 48 3.24 -9.40 0.55
CA SER A 48 4.11 -9.56 -0.61
C SER A 48 4.82 -8.23 -0.91
N PHE A 49 6.07 -8.25 -1.38
CA PHE A 49 6.79 -7.04 -1.79
C PHE A 49 5.96 -6.22 -2.80
N VAL A 50 5.27 -6.90 -3.71
CA VAL A 50 4.31 -6.32 -4.67
C VAL A 50 3.18 -5.56 -3.98
N GLU A 51 2.69 -6.05 -2.84
CA GLU A 51 1.57 -5.47 -2.11
C GLU A 51 1.98 -4.22 -1.32
N LYS A 52 3.22 -4.20 -0.82
CA LYS A 52 3.83 -3.00 -0.22
C LYS A 52 4.12 -1.92 -1.25
N VAL A 53 4.62 -2.34 -2.42
CA VAL A 53 4.87 -1.48 -3.56
C VAL A 53 3.55 -0.86 -4.06
N ASN A 54 2.50 -1.66 -4.27
CA ASN A 54 1.17 -1.16 -4.67
C ASN A 54 0.55 -0.14 -3.68
N LEU A 55 0.75 -0.34 -2.37
CA LEU A 55 0.22 0.58 -1.34
C LEU A 55 0.98 1.92 -1.30
N ALA A 56 2.30 1.92 -1.57
CA ALA A 56 3.09 3.14 -1.72
C ALA A 56 2.77 3.86 -3.05
N ILE A 57 2.63 3.10 -4.14
CA ILE A 57 2.32 3.56 -5.49
C ILE A 57 0.99 4.32 -5.57
N SER A 58 0.02 3.98 -4.71
CA SER A 58 -1.30 4.61 -4.71
C SER A 58 -1.29 6.13 -4.42
N LYS A 59 -0.15 6.69 -3.99
CA LYS A 59 0.06 8.15 -3.79
C LYS A 59 1.17 8.75 -4.68
N GLN A 60 1.80 7.97 -5.54
CA GLN A 60 3.02 8.35 -6.27
C GLN A 60 2.77 8.60 -7.76
N GLU A 61 3.67 9.35 -8.39
CA GLU A 61 3.58 9.76 -9.79
C GLU A 61 3.45 8.56 -10.73
N LYS A 62 2.58 8.68 -11.73
CA LYS A 62 2.44 7.65 -12.77
C LYS A 62 3.73 7.62 -13.60
N VAL A 63 4.21 6.42 -13.93
CA VAL A 63 5.33 6.26 -14.88
C VAL A 63 4.94 6.85 -16.23
N THR A 64 5.77 7.76 -16.75
CA THR A 64 5.50 8.47 -18.00
C THR A 64 6.32 7.90 -19.16
N THR A 65 5.89 8.19 -20.39
CA THR A 65 6.66 7.85 -21.60
C THR A 65 8.04 8.51 -21.62
N ARG A 66 8.19 9.69 -20.99
CA ARG A 66 9.50 10.36 -20.88
C ARG A 66 10.45 9.55 -20.00
N ASP A 67 9.98 9.04 -18.87
CA ASP A 67 10.79 8.21 -17.96
C ASP A 67 11.32 6.97 -18.68
N ILE A 68 10.45 6.31 -19.46
CA ILE A 68 10.81 5.14 -20.28
C ILE A 68 11.84 5.52 -21.35
N MET A 69 11.63 6.61 -22.09
CA MET A 69 12.59 7.06 -23.12
C MET A 69 13.97 7.37 -22.54
N VAL A 70 14.02 8.09 -21.42
CA VAL A 70 15.28 8.43 -20.74
C VAL A 70 15.98 7.16 -20.25
N PHE A 71 15.23 6.24 -19.63
CA PHE A 71 15.76 4.93 -19.24
C PHE A 71 16.36 4.17 -20.43
N THR A 72 15.61 4.01 -21.53
CA THR A 72 16.08 3.25 -22.69
C THR A 72 17.35 3.87 -23.29
N GLN A 73 17.40 5.19 -23.40
CA GLN A 73 18.58 5.90 -23.92
C GLN A 73 19.80 5.73 -23.00
N ASN A 74 19.64 5.98 -21.70
CA ASN A 74 20.72 5.83 -20.73
C ASN A 74 21.21 4.38 -20.66
N PHE A 75 20.28 3.42 -20.63
CA PHE A 75 20.62 2.00 -20.59
C PHE A 75 21.39 1.56 -21.83
N TYR A 76 20.97 2.00 -23.01
CA TYR A 76 21.70 1.73 -24.26
C TYR A 76 23.11 2.33 -24.25
N LEU A 77 23.28 3.57 -23.80
CA LEU A 77 24.59 4.21 -23.71
C LEU A 77 25.53 3.47 -22.74
N LEU A 78 25.03 3.10 -21.56
CA LEU A 78 25.80 2.34 -20.59
C LEU A 78 26.15 0.95 -21.13
N LYS A 79 25.25 0.32 -21.90
CA LYS A 79 25.57 -0.92 -22.60
C LYS A 79 26.66 -0.80 -23.65
N LYS A 80 26.66 0.29 -24.41
CA LYS A 80 27.75 0.58 -25.35
C LYS A 80 29.08 0.88 -24.65
N ALA A 81 29.04 1.29 -23.40
CA ALA A 81 30.22 1.50 -22.56
C ALA A 81 30.66 0.23 -21.81
N ASP A 82 30.15 -0.94 -22.21
CA ASP A 82 30.47 -2.26 -21.64
C ASP A 82 30.06 -2.44 -20.16
N PHE A 83 29.12 -1.64 -19.66
CA PHE A 83 28.55 -1.88 -18.33
C PHE A 83 27.72 -3.17 -18.35
N ASN A 84 27.86 -4.00 -17.33
CA ASN A 84 26.92 -5.11 -17.14
C ASN A 84 25.54 -4.59 -16.69
N ASN A 85 24.53 -5.45 -16.77
CA ASN A 85 23.14 -5.05 -16.51
C ASN A 85 22.93 -4.50 -15.09
N ILE A 86 23.56 -5.13 -14.09
CA ILE A 86 23.46 -4.73 -12.68
C ILE A 86 24.03 -3.32 -12.49
N HIS A 87 25.21 -3.06 -13.03
CA HIS A 87 25.85 -1.75 -12.90
C HIS A 87 25.08 -0.67 -13.66
N ALA A 88 24.62 -0.96 -14.88
CA ALA A 88 23.84 -0.02 -15.66
C ALA A 88 22.52 0.36 -14.97
N LEU A 89 21.79 -0.63 -14.42
CA LEU A 89 20.56 -0.39 -13.67
C LEU A 89 20.80 0.43 -12.41
N SER A 90 21.83 0.09 -11.63
CA SER A 90 22.19 0.82 -10.41
C SER A 90 22.43 2.32 -10.69
N THR A 91 23.19 2.65 -11.75
CA THR A 91 23.42 4.04 -12.15
C THR A 91 22.14 4.76 -12.58
N ILE A 92 21.24 4.08 -13.30
CA ILE A 92 19.99 4.70 -13.74
C ILE A 92 19.03 4.91 -12.56
N ILE A 93 18.95 3.96 -11.63
CA ILE A 93 18.14 4.07 -10.40
C ILE A 93 18.53 5.32 -9.60
N GLU A 94 19.84 5.57 -9.46
CA GLU A 94 20.36 6.74 -8.74
C GLU A 94 19.95 8.07 -9.39
N SER A 95 19.79 8.09 -10.71
CA SER A 95 19.40 9.28 -11.48
C SER A 95 17.91 9.36 -11.81
N THR A 96 17.09 8.39 -11.37
CA THR A 96 15.65 8.35 -11.63
C THR A 96 14.88 9.16 -10.60
N GLU A 97 14.20 10.22 -11.06
CA GLU A 97 13.39 11.10 -10.19
C GLU A 97 12.02 10.49 -9.86
N ASN A 98 11.38 9.84 -10.83
CA ASN A 98 10.06 9.23 -10.65
C ASN A 98 10.16 8.05 -9.69
N LEU A 99 9.68 8.23 -8.45
CA LEU A 99 9.79 7.24 -7.37
C LEU A 99 9.09 5.91 -7.71
N THR A 100 7.97 5.97 -8.44
CA THR A 100 7.26 4.76 -8.88
C THR A 100 8.12 3.98 -9.85
N PHE A 101 8.70 4.66 -10.84
CA PHE A 101 9.54 4.02 -11.83
C PHE A 101 10.86 3.51 -11.22
N ARG A 102 11.44 4.28 -10.30
CA ARG A 102 12.61 3.86 -9.53
C ARG A 102 12.34 2.55 -8.78
N GLY A 103 11.20 2.42 -8.11
CA GLY A 103 10.82 1.18 -7.43
C GLY A 103 10.71 -0.03 -8.37
N VAL A 104 10.21 0.18 -9.59
CA VAL A 104 10.17 -0.86 -10.64
C VAL A 104 11.58 -1.28 -11.06
N LEU A 105 12.48 -0.32 -11.27
CA LEU A 105 13.88 -0.60 -11.62
C LEU A 105 14.64 -1.30 -10.49
N GLU A 106 14.37 -0.94 -9.23
CA GLU A 106 14.93 -1.60 -8.04
C GLU A 106 14.48 -3.06 -7.92
N ASP A 107 13.21 -3.36 -8.23
CA ASP A 107 12.71 -4.75 -8.24
C ASP A 107 13.35 -5.58 -9.37
N ILE A 108 13.47 -4.99 -10.57
CA ILE A 108 14.19 -5.61 -11.69
C ILE A 108 15.64 -5.90 -11.30
N LEU A 109 16.34 -4.94 -10.69
CA LEU A 109 17.72 -5.11 -10.22
C LEU A 109 17.82 -6.28 -9.23
N ALA A 110 16.90 -6.37 -8.26
CA ALA A 110 16.88 -7.46 -7.29
C ALA A 110 16.69 -8.84 -7.94
N GLY A 111 15.84 -8.94 -8.97
CA GLY A 111 15.69 -10.17 -9.75
C GLY A 111 16.97 -10.57 -10.50
N LEU A 112 17.69 -9.60 -11.08
CA LEU A 112 18.99 -9.85 -11.72
C LEU A 112 20.05 -10.30 -10.71
N GLU A 113 20.10 -9.70 -9.53
CA GLU A 113 21.01 -10.11 -8.45
C GLU A 113 20.68 -11.52 -7.92
N ALA A 114 19.41 -11.92 -8.00
CA ALA A 114 18.97 -13.29 -7.70
C ALA A 114 19.27 -14.31 -8.83
N GLY A 115 19.78 -13.84 -9.98
CA GLY A 115 20.16 -14.68 -11.12
C GLY A 115 19.08 -14.84 -12.19
N GLU A 116 17.99 -14.07 -12.12
CA GLU A 116 16.97 -14.03 -13.18
C GLU A 116 17.47 -13.23 -14.39
N TYR A 117 16.88 -13.50 -15.56
CA TYR A 117 17.17 -12.73 -16.76
C TYR A 117 16.37 -11.43 -16.78
N MET A 118 16.95 -10.38 -17.38
CA MET A 118 16.31 -9.07 -17.48
C MET A 118 14.94 -9.11 -18.18
N TYR A 119 14.82 -9.88 -19.26
CA TYR A 119 13.55 -9.99 -19.97
C TYR A 119 12.45 -10.60 -19.09
N THR A 120 12.81 -11.57 -18.24
CA THR A 120 11.88 -12.20 -17.29
C THR A 120 11.41 -11.21 -16.23
N THR A 121 12.33 -10.44 -15.66
CA THR A 121 11.98 -9.43 -14.64
C THR A 121 11.16 -8.27 -15.21
N MET A 122 11.40 -7.89 -16.48
CA MET A 122 10.66 -6.82 -17.14
C MET A 122 9.26 -7.25 -17.57
N GLU A 123 9.05 -8.54 -17.85
CA GLU A 123 7.75 -9.10 -18.22
C GLU A 123 6.71 -8.92 -17.10
N TYR A 124 7.11 -8.90 -15.83
CA TYR A 124 6.19 -8.58 -14.72
C TYR A 124 5.59 -7.17 -14.80
N TYR A 125 6.16 -6.29 -15.62
CA TYR A 125 5.78 -4.89 -15.78
C TYR A 125 5.34 -4.57 -17.22
N GLU A 126 4.55 -5.46 -17.83
CA GLU A 126 4.05 -5.30 -19.21
C GLU A 126 3.37 -3.94 -19.47
N ASN A 127 2.76 -3.34 -18.45
CA ASN A 127 2.11 -2.04 -18.53
C ASN A 127 3.09 -0.87 -18.69
N ILE A 128 4.36 -1.07 -18.36
CA ILE A 128 5.46 -0.10 -18.43
C ILE A 128 6.38 -0.43 -19.60
N PHE A 129 6.89 -1.66 -19.63
CA PHE A 129 7.74 -2.16 -20.70
C PHE A 129 6.87 -2.94 -21.68
N HIS A 130 6.30 -2.23 -22.66
CA HIS A 130 5.57 -2.89 -23.72
C HIS A 130 6.61 -3.65 -24.53
N ILE A 131 6.53 -4.99 -24.53
CA ILE A 131 7.41 -5.87 -25.29
C ILE A 131 7.06 -5.73 -26.78
N TYR A 132 7.45 -4.60 -27.36
CA TYR A 132 7.50 -4.34 -28.78
C TYR A 132 8.89 -3.74 -29.06
N ILE A 133 9.92 -4.58 -28.90
CA ILE A 133 11.28 -4.39 -29.42
C ILE A 133 11.62 -5.64 -30.21
#